data_AF-A0A7C5UGH8-F1
#
_entry.id   AF-A0A7C5UGH8-F1
#
_cell.length_a   1.000
_cell.length_b   1.000
_cell.length_c   1.000
_cell.angle_alpha   90.00
_cell.angle_beta   90.00
_cell.angle_gamma   90.00
#
_symmetry.space_group_name_H-M   'P 1'
#
loop_
_entity.id
_entity.type
_entity.pdbx_description
1 polymer ?
#
loop_
_entity_poly.entity_id
_entity_poly.type
_entity_poly.pdbx_seq_one_letter_code
_entity_poly.pdbx_strand_id
1 'polypeptide(L)'
;MTILSERDKRRLQDYFRSRLVNPVRLILFTQEQSLVWTPWSQPCQFCKETEQLVQELAQLSPLIEVEIHNFDREGEIAKHYGVDKVPALIISDGNGRANIRYFGIPAGLEFTALIEDIAMVSQGRTNLSENVRAKIKAIEKPVHIQVFVTPTCPYCPKAVQTAHQFAMENPNIISDMVEATEFPELAERYGVYAVPKVVINDLVRFEGALPEHIFALYVLKAVDQLAGEDAEEFNAINKQLRATMGGEDWDEHHHHHNHDEFEHEHDFHRYEH
;
A
#
# COMPACT_ATOMS: atom_id res chain seq x y z
N MET A 1 0.80 -1.40 27.75
CA MET A 1 2.23 -1.12 27.57
C MET A 1 2.33 -0.25 26.34
N THR A 2 3.16 0.79 26.36
CA THR A 2 3.32 1.65 25.18
C THR A 2 4.22 0.97 24.16
N ILE A 3 3.93 1.15 22.87
CA ILE A 3 4.74 0.62 21.77
C ILE A 3 6.01 1.45 21.62
N LEU A 4 5.91 2.79 21.73
CA LEU A 4 7.05 3.67 21.59
C LEU A 4 7.76 3.89 22.92
N SER A 5 9.08 3.81 22.89
CA SER A 5 9.90 4.18 24.06
C SER A 5 9.88 5.71 24.27
N GLU A 6 10.05 6.17 25.51
CA GLU A 6 10.12 7.61 25.81
C GLU A 6 11.24 8.34 25.06
N ARG A 7 12.33 7.62 24.75
CA ARG A 7 13.42 8.15 23.92
C ARG A 7 12.96 8.39 22.48
N ASP A 8 12.23 7.46 21.91
CA ASP A 8 11.77 7.53 20.53
C ASP A 8 10.65 8.55 20.37
N LYS A 9 9.73 8.64 21.35
CA LYS A 9 8.71 9.70 21.39
C LYS A 9 9.33 11.09 21.31
N ARG A 10 10.38 11.38 22.08
CA ARG A 10 11.07 12.68 22.04
C ARG A 10 11.68 12.98 20.67
N ARG A 11 12.32 11.98 20.05
CA ARG A 11 12.91 12.11 18.71
C ARG A 11 11.85 12.38 17.65
N LEU A 12 10.74 11.64 17.71
CA LEU A 12 9.62 11.80 16.79
C LEU A 12 8.92 13.14 16.98
N GLN A 13 8.76 13.63 18.21
CA GLN A 13 8.25 14.98 18.49
C GLN A 13 9.14 16.05 17.83
N ASP A 14 10.46 15.96 18.00
CA ASP A 14 11.39 16.89 17.35
C ASP A 14 11.32 16.79 15.82
N TYR A 15 11.27 15.57 15.29
CA TYR A 15 11.11 15.31 13.86
C TYR A 15 9.82 15.94 13.32
N PHE A 16 8.67 15.62 13.90
CA PHE A 16 7.37 16.13 13.47
C PHE A 16 7.26 17.65 13.58
N ARG A 17 7.76 18.25 14.67
CA ARG A 17 7.79 19.71 14.82
C ARG A 17 8.56 20.40 13.70
N SER A 18 9.61 19.76 13.17
CA SER A 18 10.45 20.33 12.11
C SER A 18 9.97 20.03 10.69
N ARG A 19 9.09 19.03 10.50
CA ARG A 19 8.77 18.48 9.18
C ARG A 19 7.30 18.59 8.80
N LEU A 20 6.39 18.60 9.77
CA LEU A 20 4.95 18.70 9.49
C LEU A 20 4.57 20.17 9.25
N VAL A 21 3.76 20.37 8.21
CA VAL A 21 3.29 21.70 7.76
C VAL A 21 1.78 21.77 7.81
N ASN A 22 1.09 20.77 7.26
CA ASN A 22 -0.36 20.68 7.25
C ASN A 22 -0.86 19.50 8.10
N PRO A 23 -2.13 19.52 8.57
CA PRO A 23 -2.74 18.38 9.22
C PRO A 23 -2.73 17.13 8.34
N VAL A 24 -2.53 15.97 8.96
CA VAL A 24 -2.58 14.65 8.36
C VAL A 24 -3.53 13.80 9.18
N ARG A 25 -4.41 13.05 8.52
CA ARG A 25 -5.33 12.15 9.18
C ARG A 25 -4.89 10.70 8.97
N LEU A 26 -4.75 9.98 10.07
CA LEU A 26 -4.52 8.55 10.13
C LEU A 26 -5.88 7.86 10.32
N ILE A 27 -6.42 7.26 9.26
CA ILE A 27 -7.70 6.56 9.30
C ILE A 27 -7.39 5.08 9.46
N LEU A 28 -7.71 4.51 10.61
CA LEU A 28 -7.45 3.11 10.95
C LEU A 28 -8.75 2.31 10.92
N PHE A 29 -8.76 1.24 10.14
CA PHE A 29 -9.75 0.17 10.24
C PHE A 29 -9.17 -0.96 11.08
N THR A 30 -9.88 -1.30 12.14
CA THR A 30 -9.50 -2.31 13.13
C THR A 30 -10.68 -3.23 13.42
N GLN A 31 -10.41 -4.33 14.12
CA GLN A 31 -11.42 -5.27 14.56
C GLN A 31 -11.26 -5.54 16.05
N GLU A 32 -12.39 -5.66 16.77
CA GLU A 32 -12.36 -6.13 18.15
C GLU A 32 -11.86 -7.57 18.18
N GLN A 33 -11.00 -7.91 19.15
CA GLN A 33 -10.55 -9.29 19.31
C GLN A 33 -11.74 -10.18 19.67
N SER A 34 -12.21 -10.97 18.70
CA SER A 34 -13.16 -12.05 18.97
C SER A 34 -12.42 -13.18 19.67
N LEU A 35 -12.87 -13.54 20.88
CA LEU A 35 -12.43 -14.74 21.59
C LEU A 35 -13.02 -16.03 20.98
N VAL A 36 -13.95 -15.89 20.04
CA VAL A 36 -14.57 -17.00 19.32
C VAL A 36 -13.83 -17.19 18.01
N TRP A 37 -13.00 -18.24 17.96
CA TRP A 37 -12.42 -18.71 16.71
C TRP A 37 -13.52 -19.38 15.88
N THR A 38 -13.80 -18.84 14.69
CA THR A 38 -14.63 -19.51 13.70
C THR A 38 -13.81 -19.71 12.43
N PRO A 39 -14.03 -20.78 11.66
CA PRO A 39 -13.34 -21.00 10.38
C PRO A 39 -13.52 -19.84 9.37
N TRP A 40 -14.54 -19.00 9.58
CA TRP A 40 -14.95 -17.91 8.69
C TRP A 40 -14.50 -16.53 9.17
N SER A 41 -13.84 -16.44 10.33
CA SER A 41 -13.34 -15.17 10.89
C SER A 41 -11.92 -15.37 11.42
N GLN A 42 -10.92 -14.97 10.64
CA GLN A 42 -9.55 -14.91 11.14
C GLN A 42 -9.43 -13.72 12.09
N PRO A 43 -9.07 -13.92 13.36
CA PRO A 43 -8.91 -12.82 14.29
C PRO A 43 -7.74 -11.95 13.83
N CYS A 44 -7.98 -10.64 13.71
CA CYS A 44 -6.94 -9.69 13.39
C CYS A 44 -5.83 -9.73 14.46
N GLN A 45 -4.66 -10.24 14.09
CA GLN A 45 -3.57 -10.52 15.03
C GLN A 45 -2.99 -9.23 15.64
N PHE A 46 -2.82 -8.18 14.83
CA PHE A 46 -2.12 -6.95 15.22
C PHE A 46 -3.01 -5.69 15.22
N CYS A 47 -4.34 -5.87 15.24
CA CYS A 47 -5.28 -4.74 15.27
C CYS A 47 -5.09 -3.85 16.51
N LYS A 48 -4.92 -4.47 17.68
CA LYS A 48 -4.73 -3.76 18.95
C LYS A 48 -3.42 -2.98 18.98
N GLU A 49 -2.35 -3.60 18.49
CA GLU A 49 -1.02 -3.00 18.42
C GLU A 49 -1.00 -1.85 17.40
N THR A 50 -1.64 -2.02 16.25
CA THR A 50 -1.76 -0.95 15.24
C THR A 50 -2.56 0.24 15.79
N GLU A 51 -3.65 -0.02 16.52
CA GLU A 51 -4.43 1.03 17.20
C GLU A 51 -3.59 1.80 18.23
N GLN A 52 -2.85 1.09 19.08
CA GLN A 52 -1.96 1.70 20.06
C GLN A 52 -0.87 2.55 19.39
N LEU A 53 -0.29 2.05 18.29
CA LEU A 53 0.73 2.76 17.53
C LEU A 53 0.20 4.10 17.00
N VAL A 54 -0.96 4.10 16.32
CA VAL A 54 -1.51 5.34 15.73
C VAL A 54 -1.96 6.33 16.82
N GLN A 55 -2.53 5.83 17.93
CA GLN A 55 -2.90 6.66 19.08
C GLN A 55 -1.67 7.30 19.73
N GLU A 56 -0.57 6.57 19.85
CA GLU A 56 0.69 7.13 20.36
C GLU A 56 1.25 8.18 19.40
N LEU A 57 1.21 7.96 18.09
CA LEU A 57 1.68 8.94 17.09
C LEU A 57 0.87 10.25 17.14
N ALA A 58 -0.45 10.17 17.31
CA ALA A 58 -1.32 11.35 17.46
C ALA A 58 -0.93 12.23 18.65
N GLN A 59 -0.42 11.64 19.73
CA GLN A 59 0.01 12.37 20.92
C GLN A 59 1.35 13.10 20.71
N LEU A 60 2.08 12.82 19.64
CA LEU A 60 3.38 13.43 19.36
C LEU A 60 3.29 14.75 18.59
N SER A 61 2.15 15.04 17.95
CA SER A 61 1.96 16.28 17.21
C SER A 61 0.49 16.65 17.09
N PRO A 62 0.11 17.94 17.29
CA PRO A 62 -1.27 18.39 17.07
C PRO A 62 -1.71 18.37 15.59
N LEU A 63 -0.77 18.16 14.66
CA LEU A 63 -1.06 18.03 13.23
C LEU A 63 -1.38 16.59 12.82
N ILE A 64 -1.33 15.63 13.72
CA ILE A 64 -1.68 14.23 13.45
C ILE A 64 -3.06 13.96 14.06
N GLU A 65 -4.06 13.84 13.21
CA GLU A 65 -5.42 13.45 13.57
C GLU A 65 -5.57 11.93 13.40
N VAL A 66 -6.38 11.29 14.23
CA VAL A 66 -6.68 9.86 14.12
C VAL A 66 -8.19 9.65 14.07
N GLU A 67 -8.62 8.81 13.13
CA GLU A 67 -9.99 8.31 13.00
C GLU A 67 -9.93 6.79 13.05
N ILE A 68 -10.72 6.15 13.92
CA ILE A 68 -10.70 4.70 14.11
C ILE A 68 -12.09 4.16 13.80
N HIS A 69 -12.16 3.21 12.89
CA HIS A 69 -13.38 2.52 12.49
C HIS A 69 -13.28 1.03 12.80
N ASN A 70 -14.41 0.44 13.19
CA ASN A 70 -14.57 -0.99 13.31
C ASN A 70 -14.97 -1.58 11.96
N PHE A 71 -14.11 -2.41 11.38
CA PHE A 71 -14.30 -2.98 10.04
C PHE A 71 -15.60 -3.79 9.89
N ASP A 72 -15.96 -4.59 10.90
CA ASP A 72 -17.16 -5.44 10.85
C ASP A 72 -18.45 -4.62 10.96
N ARG A 73 -18.45 -3.57 11.79
CA ARG A 73 -19.64 -2.75 12.08
C ARG A 73 -19.83 -1.60 11.09
N GLU A 74 -18.74 -1.11 10.48
CA GLU A 74 -18.72 0.06 9.61
C GLU A 74 -18.32 -0.29 8.18
N GLY A 75 -18.84 -1.42 7.66
CA GLY A 75 -18.47 -1.95 6.35
C GLY A 75 -18.69 -0.99 5.17
N GLU A 76 -19.68 -0.10 5.22
CA GLU A 76 -19.89 0.90 4.17
C GLU A 76 -18.78 1.97 4.14
N ILE A 77 -18.22 2.33 5.31
CA ILE A 77 -17.07 3.23 5.39
C ILE A 77 -15.82 2.49 4.89
N ALA A 78 -15.63 1.22 5.29
CA ALA A 78 -14.51 0.41 4.78
C ALA A 78 -14.53 0.30 3.25
N LYS A 79 -15.69 0.00 2.65
CA LYS A 79 -15.88 -0.04 1.20
C LYS A 79 -15.57 1.30 0.52
N HIS A 80 -15.96 2.43 1.11
CA HIS A 80 -15.67 3.75 0.57
C HIS A 80 -14.16 3.99 0.38
N TYR A 81 -13.35 3.50 1.32
CA TYR A 81 -11.89 3.59 1.25
C TYR A 81 -11.22 2.41 0.54
N GLY A 82 -12.00 1.47 -0.01
CA GLY A 82 -11.50 0.26 -0.64
C GLY A 82 -10.73 -0.64 0.33
N VAL A 83 -11.14 -0.67 1.60
CA VAL A 83 -10.58 -1.53 2.65
C VAL A 83 -11.35 -2.85 2.65
N ASP A 84 -10.61 -3.93 2.46
CA ASP A 84 -11.11 -5.31 2.34
C ASP A 84 -10.48 -6.29 3.36
N LYS A 85 -9.51 -5.81 4.15
CA LYS A 85 -8.76 -6.56 5.17
C LYS A 85 -8.28 -5.61 6.26
N VAL A 86 -7.99 -6.16 7.44
CA VAL A 86 -7.52 -5.43 8.63
C VAL A 86 -6.29 -6.09 9.28
N PRO A 87 -5.44 -5.32 9.99
CA PRO A 87 -5.56 -3.88 10.20
C PRO A 87 -5.25 -3.10 8.92
N ALA A 88 -5.98 -2.01 8.67
CA ALA A 88 -5.73 -1.14 7.53
C ALA A 88 -5.58 0.31 7.97
N LEU A 89 -4.42 0.90 7.71
CA LEU A 89 -4.11 2.29 8.01
C LEU A 89 -4.03 3.08 6.70
N ILE A 90 -4.77 4.18 6.64
CA ILE A 90 -4.76 5.12 5.53
C ILE A 90 -4.16 6.42 6.01
N ILE A 91 -3.24 6.98 5.22
CA ILE A 91 -2.68 8.31 5.47
C ILE A 91 -3.36 9.28 4.52
N SER A 92 -4.23 10.13 5.06
CA SER A 92 -4.95 11.14 4.30
C SER A 92 -4.39 12.53 4.53
N ASP A 93 -4.38 13.33 3.48
CA ASP A 93 -4.22 14.78 3.64
C ASP A 93 -5.52 15.39 4.21
N GLY A 94 -5.45 16.64 4.67
CA GLY A 94 -6.62 17.39 5.13
C GLY A 94 -7.68 17.66 4.04
N ASN A 95 -7.46 17.23 2.79
CA ASN A 95 -8.37 17.40 1.67
C ASN A 95 -9.10 16.10 1.27
N GLY A 96 -8.92 15.03 2.05
CA GLY A 96 -9.61 13.75 1.84
C GLY A 96 -8.96 12.83 0.81
N ARG A 97 -7.71 13.09 0.39
CA ARG A 97 -6.96 12.15 -0.45
C ARG A 97 -6.56 10.93 0.36
N ALA A 98 -7.01 9.75 -0.03
CA ALA A 98 -6.87 8.51 0.76
C ALA A 98 -6.20 7.35 0.00
N ASN A 99 -5.25 7.66 -0.88
CA ASN A 99 -4.66 6.68 -1.80
C ASN A 99 -3.31 6.07 -1.35
N ILE A 100 -2.86 6.38 -0.13
CA ILE A 100 -1.71 5.76 0.54
C ILE A 100 -2.24 4.89 1.68
N ARG A 101 -2.00 3.58 1.60
CA ARG A 101 -2.58 2.60 2.51
C ARG A 101 -1.55 1.57 2.98
N TYR A 102 -1.72 1.11 4.20
CA TYR A 102 -0.98 0.01 4.79
C TYR A 102 -1.98 -1.04 5.21
N PHE A 103 -1.77 -2.26 4.76
CA PHE A 103 -2.45 -3.46 5.23
C PHE A 103 -1.46 -4.25 6.07
N GLY A 104 -1.79 -4.45 7.33
CA GLY A 104 -0.88 -5.02 8.34
C GLY A 104 -0.23 -3.93 9.18
N ILE A 105 0.43 -4.33 10.27
CA ILE A 105 1.09 -3.41 11.18
C ILE A 105 2.37 -2.84 10.53
N PRO A 106 2.51 -1.51 10.40
CA PRO A 106 3.72 -0.86 9.89
C PRO A 106 4.83 -0.81 10.97
N ALA A 107 5.27 -2.00 11.40
CA ALA A 107 6.28 -2.19 12.44
C ALA A 107 7.67 -2.50 11.86
N GLY A 108 8.67 -2.62 12.75
CA GLY A 108 10.05 -2.91 12.35
C GLY A 108 10.64 -1.79 11.49
N LEU A 109 11.21 -2.15 10.34
CA LEU A 109 11.81 -1.18 9.41
C LEU A 109 10.75 -0.35 8.67
N GLU A 110 9.54 -0.88 8.49
CA GLU A 110 8.42 -0.17 7.86
C GLU A 110 7.87 0.98 8.72
N PHE A 111 8.15 0.97 10.03
CA PHE A 111 7.84 2.13 10.88
C PHE A 111 8.51 3.39 10.33
N THR A 112 9.72 3.28 9.77
CA THR A 112 10.39 4.43 9.15
C THR A 112 9.66 4.90 7.89
N ALA A 113 9.10 3.99 7.08
CA ALA A 113 8.28 4.36 5.93
C ALA A 113 7.03 5.13 6.38
N LEU A 114 6.33 4.63 7.41
CA LEU A 114 5.17 5.32 7.99
C LEU A 114 5.50 6.75 8.44
N ILE A 115 6.59 6.97 9.17
CA ILE A 115 6.97 8.32 9.63
C ILE A 115 7.29 9.26 8.46
N GLU A 116 8.00 8.76 7.44
CA GLU A 116 8.30 9.56 6.25
C GLU A 116 7.04 9.85 5.42
N ASP A 117 6.10 8.91 5.31
CA ASP A 117 4.85 9.10 4.56
C ASP A 117 3.92 10.11 5.26
N ILE A 118 3.85 10.11 6.60
CA ILE A 118 3.16 11.17 7.36
C ILE A 118 3.78 12.54 7.05
N ALA A 119 5.11 12.65 7.07
CA ALA A 119 5.79 13.90 6.77
C ALA A 119 5.60 14.34 5.32
N MET A 120 5.67 13.39 4.39
CA MET A 120 5.46 13.61 2.97
C MET A 120 4.05 14.16 2.71
N VAL A 121 3.01 13.47 3.20
CA VAL A 121 1.61 13.89 3.05
C VAL A 121 1.39 15.27 3.67
N SER A 122 1.92 15.52 4.88
CA SER A 122 1.85 16.83 5.52
C SER A 122 2.49 17.94 4.70
N GLN A 123 3.60 17.66 4.02
CA GLN A 123 4.33 18.63 3.19
C GLN A 123 3.69 18.82 1.81
N GLY A 124 2.87 17.89 1.32
CA GLY A 124 2.24 17.98 0.00
C GLY A 124 3.21 17.90 -1.18
N ARG A 125 4.42 17.36 -0.99
CA ARG A 125 5.44 17.20 -2.05
C ARG A 125 6.21 15.89 -1.91
N THR A 126 6.51 15.26 -3.05
CA THR A 126 7.42 14.11 -3.14
C THR A 126 8.85 14.51 -3.47
N ASN A 127 9.80 13.58 -3.31
CA ASN A 127 11.20 13.72 -3.70
C ASN A 127 11.53 13.08 -5.06
N LEU A 128 10.51 12.73 -5.85
CA LEU A 128 10.69 12.18 -7.20
C LEU A 128 11.40 13.19 -8.10
N SER A 129 12.26 12.68 -8.98
CA SER A 129 12.85 13.45 -10.08
C SER A 129 11.77 14.04 -10.98
N GLU A 130 12.06 15.19 -11.62
CA GLU A 130 11.08 15.90 -12.46
C GLU A 130 10.57 15.03 -13.62
N ASN A 131 11.45 14.24 -14.24
CA ASN A 131 11.10 13.32 -15.32
C ASN A 131 10.09 12.26 -14.84
N VAL A 132 10.40 11.58 -13.72
CA VAL A 132 9.51 10.56 -13.16
C VAL A 132 8.19 11.17 -12.72
N ARG A 133 8.22 12.31 -12.04
CA ARG A 133 7.00 13.04 -11.64
C ARG A 133 6.12 13.38 -12.83
N ALA A 134 6.69 13.85 -13.94
CA ALA A 134 5.94 14.17 -15.15
C ALA A 134 5.26 12.93 -15.75
N LYS A 135 5.99 11.81 -15.86
CA LYS A 135 5.44 10.52 -16.32
C LYS A 135 4.28 10.05 -15.45
N ILE A 136 4.47 10.07 -14.12
CA ILE A 136 3.46 9.62 -13.17
C ILE A 136 2.21 10.50 -13.22
N LYS A 137 2.36 11.83 -13.34
CA LYS A 137 1.21 12.75 -13.48
C LYS A 137 0.42 12.56 -14.77
N ALA A 138 1.04 12.06 -15.84
CA ALA A 138 0.40 11.83 -17.13
C ALA A 138 -0.41 10.52 -17.20
N ILE A 139 -0.44 9.72 -16.12
CA ILE A 139 -1.23 8.50 -16.07
C ILE A 139 -2.72 8.84 -15.93
N GLU A 140 -3.53 8.42 -16.90
CA GLU A 140 -4.96 8.73 -16.94
C GLU A 140 -5.83 7.55 -16.50
N LYS A 141 -5.28 6.34 -16.49
CA LYS A 141 -5.98 5.11 -16.11
C LYS A 141 -5.75 4.78 -14.63
N PRO A 142 -6.71 4.09 -13.97
CA PRO A 142 -6.52 3.59 -12.62
C PRO A 142 -5.29 2.67 -12.50
N VAL A 143 -4.53 2.87 -11.43
CA VAL A 143 -3.40 2.03 -11.04
C VAL A 143 -3.57 1.63 -9.59
N HIS A 144 -3.46 0.35 -9.32
CA HIS A 144 -3.34 -0.20 -7.98
C HIS A 144 -1.98 -0.86 -7.85
N ILE A 145 -1.16 -0.33 -6.93
CA ILE A 145 0.17 -0.84 -6.62
C ILE A 145 0.09 -1.54 -5.26
N GLN A 146 0.55 -2.78 -5.19
CA GLN A 146 0.70 -3.53 -3.95
C GLN A 146 2.18 -3.86 -3.74
N VAL A 147 2.74 -3.41 -2.63
CA VAL A 147 4.12 -3.66 -2.22
C VAL A 147 4.10 -4.60 -1.02
N PHE A 148 4.39 -5.88 -1.26
CA PHE A 148 4.53 -6.89 -0.22
C PHE A 148 5.85 -6.74 0.50
N VAL A 149 5.79 -6.71 1.83
CA VAL A 149 6.94 -6.45 2.72
C VAL A 149 6.97 -7.43 3.89
N THR A 150 8.06 -7.41 4.64
CA THR A 150 8.14 -7.99 5.99
C THR A 150 8.85 -7.02 6.93
N PRO A 151 8.57 -7.01 8.24
CA PRO A 151 9.10 -6.03 9.19
C PRO A 151 10.63 -5.96 9.27
N THR A 152 11.34 -7.01 8.84
CA THR A 152 12.81 -7.13 8.92
C THR A 152 13.51 -6.85 7.60
N CYS A 153 12.78 -6.63 6.51
CA CYS A 153 13.31 -6.41 5.18
C CYS A 153 13.93 -5.00 5.04
N PRO A 154 15.24 -4.86 4.79
CA PRO A 154 15.90 -3.55 4.76
C PRO A 154 15.61 -2.74 3.50
N TYR A 155 15.16 -3.40 2.42
CA TYR A 155 14.88 -2.74 1.14
C TYR A 155 13.41 -2.36 0.98
N CYS A 156 12.52 -2.96 1.77
CA CYS A 156 11.09 -2.79 1.68
C CYS A 156 10.62 -1.34 1.91
N PRO A 157 11.16 -0.58 2.89
CA PRO A 157 10.75 0.80 3.11
C PRO A 157 10.96 1.68 1.88
N LYS A 158 12.01 1.40 1.08
CA LYS A 158 12.31 2.18 -0.12
C LYS A 158 11.32 1.92 -1.25
N ALA A 159 10.89 0.67 -1.43
CA ALA A 159 9.87 0.30 -2.41
C ALA A 159 8.51 0.93 -2.04
N VAL A 160 8.12 0.81 -0.76
CA VAL A 160 6.88 1.40 -0.22
C VAL A 160 6.86 2.91 -0.42
N GLN A 161 7.91 3.63 0.03
CA GLN A 161 8.01 5.08 -0.16
C GLN A 161 7.96 5.51 -1.63
N THR A 162 8.51 4.71 -2.55
CA THR A 162 8.45 5.05 -3.98
C THR A 162 7.03 4.91 -4.52
N ALA A 163 6.33 3.83 -4.16
CA ALA A 163 4.95 3.59 -4.54
C ALA A 163 3.98 4.63 -3.94
N HIS A 164 4.16 4.98 -2.66
CA HIS A 164 3.37 6.04 -2.00
C HIS A 164 3.63 7.43 -2.58
N GLN A 165 4.85 7.73 -3.01
CA GLN A 165 5.12 8.96 -3.77
C GLN A 165 4.38 8.98 -5.11
N PHE A 166 4.27 7.85 -5.81
CA PHE A 166 3.48 7.79 -7.06
C PHE A 166 2.00 8.06 -6.79
N ALA A 167 1.43 7.45 -5.77
CA ALA A 167 0.07 7.74 -5.31
C ALA A 167 -0.09 9.23 -4.96
N MET A 168 0.87 9.84 -4.26
CA MET A 168 0.78 11.26 -3.93
C MET A 168 0.80 12.19 -5.17
N GLU A 169 1.51 11.83 -6.23
CA GLU A 169 1.56 12.67 -7.45
C GLU A 169 0.34 12.50 -8.37
N ASN A 170 -0.41 11.40 -8.27
CA ASN A 170 -1.53 11.12 -9.17
C ASN A 170 -2.73 10.45 -8.44
N PRO A 171 -3.93 11.07 -8.46
CA PRO A 171 -5.12 10.53 -7.80
C PRO A 171 -5.64 9.22 -8.40
N ASN A 172 -5.25 8.86 -9.63
CA ASN A 172 -5.60 7.57 -10.25
C ASN A 172 -4.77 6.42 -9.68
N ILE A 173 -3.72 6.71 -8.91
CA ILE A 173 -2.83 5.70 -8.34
C ILE A 173 -3.16 5.51 -6.88
N ILE A 174 -3.51 4.28 -6.52
CA ILE A 174 -3.63 3.81 -5.14
C ILE A 174 -2.45 2.89 -4.87
N SER A 175 -1.79 3.09 -3.73
CA SER A 175 -0.65 2.28 -3.33
C SER A 175 -0.84 1.71 -1.95
N ASP A 176 -0.62 0.40 -1.86
CA ASP A 176 -0.79 -0.42 -0.68
C ASP A 176 0.56 -1.02 -0.28
N MET A 177 1.01 -0.73 0.93
CA MET A 177 1.95 -1.60 1.63
C MET A 177 1.16 -2.81 2.17
N VAL A 178 1.69 -4.03 1.98
CA VAL A 178 1.06 -5.26 2.47
C VAL A 178 2.07 -6.06 3.28
N GLU A 179 1.83 -6.25 4.58
CA GLU A 179 2.66 -7.12 5.40
C GLU A 179 2.36 -8.60 5.07
N ALA A 180 3.33 -9.29 4.47
CA ALA A 180 3.09 -10.60 3.86
C ALA A 180 2.82 -11.73 4.88
N THR A 181 3.30 -11.61 6.12
CA THR A 181 3.09 -12.64 7.15
C THR A 181 1.71 -12.57 7.81
N GLU A 182 1.08 -11.41 7.81
CA GLU A 182 -0.29 -11.18 8.27
C GLU A 182 -1.34 -11.61 7.23
N PHE A 183 -0.99 -11.56 5.94
CA PHE A 183 -1.87 -11.97 4.84
C PHE A 183 -1.26 -13.11 4.01
N PRO A 184 -1.05 -14.31 4.60
CA PRO A 184 -0.36 -15.42 3.93
C PRO A 184 -1.10 -15.91 2.69
N GLU A 185 -2.44 -15.92 2.69
CA GLU A 185 -3.24 -16.31 1.52
C GLU A 185 -3.03 -15.36 0.33
N LEU A 186 -2.90 -14.06 0.62
CA LEU A 186 -2.63 -13.04 -0.39
C LEU A 186 -1.19 -13.16 -0.90
N ALA A 187 -0.24 -13.37 0.01
CA ALA A 187 1.16 -13.61 -0.34
C ALA A 187 1.31 -14.86 -1.22
N GLU A 188 0.59 -15.94 -0.92
CA GLU A 188 0.55 -17.17 -1.71
C GLU A 188 -0.06 -16.92 -3.10
N ARG A 189 -1.20 -16.21 -3.18
CA ARG A 189 -1.86 -15.86 -4.45
C ARG A 189 -0.92 -15.18 -5.44
N TYR A 190 -0.04 -14.30 -4.98
CA TYR A 190 0.93 -13.59 -5.83
C TYR A 190 2.32 -14.22 -5.88
N GLY A 191 2.52 -15.39 -5.28
CA GLY A 191 3.80 -16.09 -5.24
C GLY A 191 4.90 -15.25 -4.59
N VAL A 192 4.62 -14.67 -3.43
CA VAL A 192 5.57 -13.85 -2.67
C VAL A 192 6.55 -14.77 -1.92
N TYR A 193 7.67 -15.08 -2.57
CA TYR A 193 8.79 -15.83 -1.96
C TYR A 193 9.92 -14.93 -1.46
N ALA A 194 10.02 -13.72 -2.00
CA ALA A 194 10.98 -12.70 -1.62
C ALA A 194 10.28 -11.34 -1.52
N VAL A 195 10.84 -10.46 -0.68
CA VAL A 195 10.35 -9.09 -0.48
C VAL A 195 11.48 -8.05 -0.65
N PRO A 196 11.18 -6.82 -1.08
CA PRO A 196 9.86 -6.36 -1.50
C PRO A 196 9.43 -6.99 -2.82
N LYS A 197 8.15 -7.38 -2.92
CA LYS A 197 7.52 -7.79 -4.18
C LYS A 197 6.45 -6.79 -4.52
N VAL A 198 6.51 -6.24 -5.73
CA VAL A 198 5.54 -5.26 -6.21
C VAL A 198 4.65 -5.93 -7.24
N VAL A 199 3.34 -5.75 -7.08
CA VAL A 199 2.29 -6.15 -8.04
C VAL A 199 1.53 -4.90 -8.44
N ILE A 200 1.27 -4.72 -9.73
CA ILE A 200 0.57 -3.56 -10.28
C ILE A 200 -0.58 -4.04 -11.16
N ASN A 201 -1.80 -3.63 -10.82
CA ASN A 201 -3.05 -3.98 -11.50
C ASN A 201 -3.23 -5.49 -11.72
N ASP A 202 -2.68 -6.35 -10.85
CA ASP A 202 -2.65 -7.82 -11.03
C ASP A 202 -1.95 -8.32 -12.32
N LEU A 203 -1.36 -7.43 -13.11
CA LEU A 203 -0.82 -7.71 -14.44
C LEU A 203 0.70 -7.74 -14.45
N VAL A 204 1.31 -6.78 -13.77
CA VAL A 204 2.74 -6.52 -13.85
C VAL A 204 3.36 -6.69 -12.47
N ARG A 205 4.52 -7.35 -12.40
CA ARG A 205 5.20 -7.66 -11.14
C ARG A 205 6.71 -7.58 -11.24
N PHE A 206 7.36 -7.24 -10.13
CA PHE A 206 8.81 -7.30 -9.97
C PHE A 206 9.20 -7.46 -8.50
N GLU A 207 10.45 -7.84 -8.27
CA GLU A 207 11.03 -8.00 -6.93
C GLU A 207 12.21 -7.04 -6.72
N GLY A 208 12.42 -6.65 -5.47
CA GLY A 208 13.48 -5.73 -5.06
C GLY A 208 13.09 -4.25 -5.11
N ALA A 209 13.92 -3.43 -4.47
CA ALA A 209 13.74 -1.98 -4.44
C ALA A 209 14.33 -1.34 -5.71
N LEU A 210 13.56 -1.38 -6.80
CA LEU A 210 13.97 -0.76 -8.05
C LEU A 210 14.12 0.77 -7.91
N PRO A 211 15.06 1.39 -8.64
CA PRO A 211 15.09 2.85 -8.79
C PRO A 211 13.76 3.40 -9.32
N GLU A 212 13.39 4.61 -8.90
CA GLU A 212 12.10 5.23 -9.23
C GLU A 212 11.81 5.33 -10.73
N HIS A 213 12.84 5.55 -11.57
CA HIS A 213 12.66 5.63 -13.02
C HIS A 213 12.24 4.28 -13.61
N ILE A 214 12.86 3.19 -13.16
CA ILE A 214 12.51 1.83 -13.60
C ILE A 214 11.12 1.47 -13.10
N PHE A 215 10.81 1.74 -11.83
CA PHE A 215 9.48 1.48 -11.27
C PHE A 215 8.39 2.24 -12.08
N ALA A 216 8.61 3.50 -12.43
CA ALA A 216 7.67 4.25 -13.26
C ALA A 216 7.41 3.58 -14.63
N LEU A 217 8.41 2.94 -15.25
CA LEU A 217 8.20 2.17 -16.49
C LEU A 217 7.29 0.96 -16.28
N TYR A 218 7.44 0.23 -15.17
CA TYR A 218 6.53 -0.87 -14.81
C TYR A 218 5.09 -0.37 -14.60
N VAL A 219 4.92 0.80 -13.98
CA VAL A 219 3.59 1.43 -13.83
C VAL A 219 3.00 1.80 -15.20
N LEU A 220 3.76 2.47 -16.07
CA LEU A 220 3.32 2.82 -17.43
C LEU A 220 2.97 1.57 -18.26
N LYS A 221 3.73 0.48 -18.09
CA LYS A 221 3.45 -0.81 -18.73
C LYS A 221 2.11 -1.38 -18.28
N ALA A 222 1.79 -1.31 -16.99
CA ALA A 222 0.56 -1.86 -16.42
C ALA A 222 -0.73 -1.16 -16.88
N VAL A 223 -0.61 0.02 -17.50
CA VAL A 223 -1.72 0.79 -18.05
C VAL A 223 -1.64 0.98 -19.57
N ASP A 224 -0.77 0.25 -20.25
CA ASP A 224 -0.51 0.36 -21.70
C ASP A 224 -0.16 1.78 -22.15
N GLN A 225 0.52 2.57 -21.30
CA GLN A 225 1.01 3.92 -21.62
C GLN A 225 2.53 3.95 -21.87
N LEU A 226 3.18 2.78 -21.91
CA LEU A 226 4.60 2.65 -22.23
C LEU A 226 4.84 2.82 -23.74
N ALA A 227 5.53 3.88 -24.15
CA ALA A 227 5.74 4.21 -25.56
C ALA A 227 7.09 4.91 -25.81
N GLY A 228 7.54 4.93 -27.07
CA GLY A 228 8.77 5.64 -27.47
C GLY A 228 10.01 5.18 -26.71
N GLU A 229 10.83 6.13 -26.27
CA GLU A 229 12.08 5.88 -25.54
C GLU A 229 11.85 5.06 -24.25
N ASP A 230 10.74 5.28 -23.56
CA ASP A 230 10.41 4.53 -22.33
C ASP A 230 10.18 3.05 -22.61
N ALA A 231 9.59 2.71 -23.76
CA ALA A 231 9.40 1.33 -24.19
C ALA A 231 10.74 0.66 -24.55
N GLU A 232 11.65 1.38 -25.21
CA GLU A 232 12.99 0.90 -25.51
C GLU A 232 13.81 0.65 -24.23
N GLU A 233 13.76 1.59 -23.29
CA GLU A 233 14.42 1.50 -21.99
C GLU A 233 13.90 0.28 -21.20
N PHE A 234 12.57 0.13 -21.09
CA PHE A 234 11.96 -0.99 -20.39
C PHE A 234 12.37 -2.34 -20.99
N ASN A 235 12.36 -2.46 -22.32
CA ASN A 235 12.75 -3.68 -23.00
C ASN A 235 14.24 -4.03 -22.77
N ALA A 236 15.12 -3.03 -22.76
CA ALA A 236 16.53 -3.22 -22.47
C ALA A 236 16.76 -3.72 -21.04
N ILE A 237 16.10 -3.09 -20.06
CA ILE A 237 16.18 -3.47 -18.63
C ILE A 237 15.62 -4.88 -18.41
N ASN A 238 14.44 -5.17 -18.94
CA ASN A 238 13.79 -6.47 -18.76
C ASN A 238 14.63 -7.60 -19.37
N LYS A 239 15.23 -7.37 -20.55
CA LYS A 239 16.17 -8.30 -21.16
C LYS A 239 17.38 -8.56 -20.27
N GLN A 240 17.94 -7.52 -19.64
CA GLN A 240 19.08 -7.66 -18.74
C GLN A 240 18.68 -8.45 -17.47
N LEU A 241 17.56 -8.10 -16.83
CA LEU A 241 17.07 -8.78 -15.63
C LEU A 241 16.88 -10.28 -15.89
N ARG A 242 16.20 -10.64 -16.99
CA ARG A 242 16.00 -12.04 -17.41
C ARG A 242 17.31 -12.80 -17.62
N ALA A 243 18.33 -12.15 -18.20
CA ALA A 243 19.64 -12.74 -18.39
C ALA A 243 20.38 -13.01 -17.07
N THR A 244 20.22 -12.13 -16.06
CA THR A 244 20.80 -12.33 -14.72
C THR A 244 20.05 -13.33 -13.85
N MET A 245 18.73 -13.47 -14.03
CA MET A 245 17.88 -14.31 -13.18
C MET A 245 17.65 -15.73 -13.71
N GLY A 246 18.34 -16.15 -14.79
CA GLY A 246 18.32 -17.55 -15.21
C GLY A 246 17.07 -18.01 -15.97
N GLY A 247 16.38 -17.10 -16.67
CA GLY A 247 15.49 -17.48 -17.78
C GLY A 247 14.24 -18.30 -17.44
N GLU A 248 13.54 -18.01 -16.34
CA GLU A 248 12.15 -18.47 -16.17
C GLU A 248 11.21 -17.35 -16.62
N ASP A 249 10.49 -17.60 -17.72
CA ASP A 249 9.36 -16.78 -18.17
C ASP A 249 8.21 -16.95 -17.17
N TRP A 250 8.14 -16.05 -16.18
CA TRP A 250 7.01 -15.96 -15.25
C TRP A 250 5.73 -15.41 -15.91
N ASP A 251 5.80 -15.01 -17.19
CA ASP A 251 4.66 -14.46 -17.94
C ASP A 251 3.73 -15.56 -18.51
N GLU A 252 4.20 -16.81 -18.67
CA GLU A 252 3.40 -17.85 -19.35
C GLU A 252 2.49 -18.68 -18.42
N HIS A 253 2.67 -18.66 -17.09
CA HIS A 253 2.02 -19.64 -16.21
C HIS A 253 0.69 -19.23 -15.55
N HIS A 254 0.14 -18.03 -15.81
CA HIS A 254 -1.13 -17.61 -15.16
C HIS A 254 -2.24 -17.12 -16.09
N HIS A 255 -2.07 -17.17 -17.42
CA HIS A 255 -3.17 -16.89 -18.36
C HIS A 255 -4.19 -18.05 -18.50
N HIS A 256 -4.17 -19.04 -17.60
CA HIS A 256 -5.08 -20.19 -17.57
C HIS A 256 -5.84 -20.33 -16.24
N HIS A 257 -6.33 -19.22 -15.70
CA HIS A 257 -7.54 -19.28 -14.87
C HIS A 257 -8.66 -18.52 -15.58
N ASN A 258 -9.65 -19.30 -16.01
CA ASN A 258 -10.79 -18.91 -16.82
C ASN A 258 -11.40 -17.57 -16.42
N HIS A 259 -11.41 -16.63 -17.38
CA HIS A 259 -12.57 -15.77 -17.58
C HIS A 259 -13.72 -16.69 -17.97
N ASP A 260 -14.63 -16.98 -17.05
CA ASP A 260 -16.01 -17.42 -17.30
C ASP A 260 -16.68 -17.74 -15.95
N GLU A 261 -17.01 -16.72 -15.16
CA GLU A 261 -18.04 -16.79 -14.11
C GLU A 261 -18.37 -15.38 -13.59
N PHE A 262 -18.74 -14.47 -14.51
CA PHE A 262 -19.32 -13.17 -14.13
C PHE A 262 -20.32 -12.70 -15.19
N GLU A 263 -21.30 -13.52 -15.55
CA GLU A 263 -22.56 -13.04 -16.14
C GLU A 263 -23.75 -13.86 -15.62
N HIS A 264 -24.79 -13.14 -15.15
CA HIS A 264 -26.09 -13.58 -14.64
C HIS A 264 -26.07 -14.10 -13.18
N GLU A 265 -26.80 -13.55 -12.20
CA GLU A 265 -28.18 -13.06 -12.24
C GLU A 265 -28.39 -11.87 -11.29
N HIS A 266 -28.79 -10.73 -11.84
CA HIS A 266 -29.74 -9.85 -11.18
C HIS A 266 -31.12 -10.30 -11.64
N ASP A 267 -31.91 -10.92 -10.77
CA ASP A 267 -33.35 -10.80 -10.92
C ASP A 267 -34.03 -10.54 -9.58
N PHE A 268 -34.91 -9.56 -9.66
CA PHE A 268 -35.75 -9.03 -8.62
C PHE A 268 -36.76 -10.10 -8.19
N HIS A 269 -37.02 -10.26 -6.89
CA HIS A 269 -38.40 -10.45 -6.47
C HIS A 269 -38.73 -9.73 -5.15
N ARG A 270 -39.74 -8.88 -5.29
CA ARG A 270 -40.53 -8.15 -4.30
C ARG A 270 -41.10 -9.06 -3.20
N TYR A 271 -41.25 -8.45 -2.02
CA TYR A 271 -42.23 -8.71 -0.97
C TYR A 271 -43.58 -9.25 -1.48
N GLU A 272 -44.16 -10.23 -0.77
CA GLU A 272 -45.43 -10.09 0.00
C GLU A 272 -45.88 -11.43 0.65
N HIS A 273 -46.43 -11.28 1.87
CA HIS A 273 -47.16 -12.23 2.75
C HIS A 273 -46.39 -13.16 3.69
#